data_AF-A0A379VUS8-F1
#
_entry.id   AF-A0A379VUS8-F1
#
_cell.length_a   1.000
_cell.length_b   1.000
_cell.length_c   1.000
_cell.angle_alpha   90.00
_cell.angle_beta   90.00
_cell.angle_gamma   90.00
#
_symmetry.space_group_name_H-M   'P 1'
#
loop_
_entity.id
_entity.type
_entity.pdbx_description
1 polymer ?
#
loop_
_entity_poly.entity_id
_entity_poly.type
_entity_poly.pdbx_seq_one_letter_code
_entity_poly.pdbx_strand_id
1 'polypeptide(L)'
;MVCVDYPCSGKEKAIYKFFRCITLNGHLIPAFFLIKKPIVVDYRHYHPTKFSFRRITIYHLNIENGKLLKLTHSKMEFFKVIINGLFTAVKNFYRFKSAKKEMKNSLPYLTSKLFWYKKFNKKSEDKY
;
A
#
# COMPACT_ATOMS: atom_id res chain seq x y z
N MET A 1 0.68 22.41 -20.82
CA MET A 1 1.87 22.04 -20.02
C MET A 1 1.48 22.12 -18.55
N VAL A 2 1.40 20.99 -17.82
CA VAL A 2 1.03 21.01 -16.39
C VAL A 2 2.29 21.29 -15.58
N CYS A 3 2.34 22.40 -14.85
CA CYS A 3 3.46 22.70 -13.94
C CYS A 3 3.48 21.68 -12.79
N VAL A 4 4.50 20.84 -12.76
CA VAL A 4 4.75 19.84 -11.71
C VAL A 4 5.83 20.33 -10.74
N ASP A 5 5.67 20.03 -9.46
CA ASP A 5 6.74 20.18 -8.46
C ASP A 5 7.68 18.96 -8.47
N TYR A 6 8.93 19.19 -8.09
CA TYR A 6 9.87 18.13 -7.71
C TYR A 6 10.21 18.25 -6.21
N PRO A 7 10.34 17.12 -5.50
CA PRO A 7 10.64 17.10 -4.08
C PRO A 7 12.04 17.63 -3.75
N CYS A 8 12.14 18.50 -2.74
CA CYS A 8 13.41 18.93 -2.17
C CYS A 8 13.86 17.95 -1.05
N SER A 9 15.16 17.66 -0.96
CA SER A 9 15.74 16.66 -0.03
C SER A 9 15.80 17.07 1.44
N GLY A 10 15.22 18.21 1.82
CA GLY A 10 15.26 18.74 3.19
C GLY A 10 14.56 17.86 4.24
N LYS A 11 15.05 17.91 5.48
CA LYS A 11 14.40 17.28 6.65
C LYS A 11 13.07 17.99 6.94
N GLU A 12 12.00 17.22 7.11
CA GLU A 12 10.68 17.74 7.51
C GLU A 12 10.77 18.27 8.95
N LYS A 13 10.27 19.49 9.21
CA LYS A 13 10.20 20.04 10.57
C LYS A 13 9.25 19.19 11.43
N ALA A 14 9.58 19.01 12.71
CA ALA A 14 8.81 18.16 13.63
C ALA A 14 7.31 18.54 13.69
N ILE A 15 7.00 19.84 13.66
CA ILE A 15 5.62 20.33 13.67
C ILE A 15 4.82 19.87 12.45
N TYR A 16 5.41 19.86 11.25
CA TYR A 16 4.74 19.37 10.05
C TYR A 16 4.51 17.87 10.09
N LYS A 17 5.48 17.12 10.64
CA LYS A 17 5.33 15.69 10.88
C LYS A 17 4.18 15.42 11.86
N PHE A 18 4.06 16.19 12.94
CA PHE A 18 2.96 16.09 13.89
C PHE A 18 1.61 16.36 13.24
N PHE A 19 1.46 17.48 12.52
CA PHE A 19 0.22 17.79 11.78
C PHE A 19 -0.13 16.70 10.78
N ARG A 20 0.86 16.16 10.06
CA ARG A 20 0.67 15.07 9.11
C ARG A 20 0.16 13.80 9.79
N CYS A 21 0.68 13.45 10.97
CA CYS A 21 0.21 12.32 11.75
C CYS A 21 -1.24 12.50 12.21
N ILE A 22 -1.55 13.61 12.91
CA ILE A 22 -2.90 13.81 13.48
C ILE A 22 -3.97 13.98 12.41
N THR A 23 -3.61 14.43 11.21
CA THR A 23 -4.55 14.60 10.09
C THR A 23 -4.65 13.39 9.17
N LEU A 24 -4.08 12.24 9.56
CA LEU A 24 -4.01 11.02 8.75
C LEU A 24 -3.45 11.30 7.35
N ASN A 25 -2.27 11.92 7.31
CA ASN A 25 -1.58 12.35 6.11
C ASN A 25 -2.37 13.36 5.24
N GLY A 26 -3.28 14.13 5.86
CA GLY A 26 -4.10 15.14 5.21
C GLY A 26 -5.50 14.66 4.80
N HIS A 27 -5.86 13.40 5.03
CA HIS A 27 -7.20 12.90 4.72
C HIS A 27 -8.29 13.50 5.62
N LEU A 28 -7.95 13.96 6.83
CA LEU A 28 -8.86 14.69 7.71
C LEU A 28 -9.01 16.18 7.37
N ILE A 29 -8.12 16.73 6.53
CA ILE A 29 -8.14 18.14 6.17
C ILE A 29 -9.27 18.42 5.15
N PRO A 30 -10.04 19.51 5.27
CA PRO A 30 -11.03 19.90 4.26
C PRO A 30 -10.44 20.07 2.86
N ALA A 31 -11.19 19.71 1.81
CA ALA A 31 -10.66 19.62 0.45
C ALA A 31 -10.09 20.93 -0.10
N PHE A 32 -10.61 22.08 0.35
CA PHE A 32 -10.15 23.39 -0.09
C PHE A 32 -8.74 23.76 0.43
N PHE A 33 -8.26 23.10 1.49
CA PHE A 33 -6.89 23.25 1.97
C PHE A 33 -5.89 22.29 1.27
N LEU A 34 -6.36 21.47 0.33
CA LEU A 34 -5.48 20.57 -0.42
C LEU A 34 -4.76 21.29 -1.56
N ILE A 35 -3.50 20.95 -1.75
CA ILE A 35 -2.63 21.45 -2.82
C ILE A 35 -3.03 20.76 -4.12
N LYS A 36 -3.55 21.56 -5.06
CA LYS A 36 -3.96 21.11 -6.40
C LYS A 36 -2.76 20.86 -7.33
N LYS A 37 -1.62 21.51 -7.06
CA LYS A 37 -0.40 21.36 -7.87
C LYS A 37 0.19 19.95 -7.70
N PRO A 38 0.33 19.18 -8.79
CA PRO A 38 0.88 17.83 -8.72
C PRO A 38 2.37 17.85 -8.39
N ILE A 39 2.85 16.77 -7.79
CA ILE A 39 4.28 16.52 -7.55
C ILE A 39 4.70 15.21 -8.19
N VAL A 40 5.93 15.17 -8.72
CA VAL A 40 6.56 13.94 -9.19
C VAL A 40 7.57 13.48 -8.14
N VAL A 41 7.33 12.31 -7.55
CA VAL A 41 8.20 11.70 -6.55
C VAL A 41 9.04 10.63 -7.22
N ASP A 42 10.35 10.82 -7.14
CA ASP A 42 11.34 9.88 -7.62
C ASP A 42 11.53 8.69 -6.65
N TYR A 43 11.93 7.54 -7.16
CA TYR A 43 12.20 6.31 -6.41
C TYR A 43 13.34 6.46 -5.41
N ARG A 44 14.22 7.46 -5.61
CA ARG A 44 15.35 7.76 -4.73
C ARG A 44 14.94 8.27 -3.34
N HIS A 45 13.65 8.49 -3.09
CA HIS A 45 13.17 9.04 -1.83
C HIS A 45 12.67 7.96 -0.87
N TYR A 46 13.40 7.78 0.23
CA TYR A 46 13.00 6.92 1.34
C TYR A 46 11.85 7.57 2.13
N HIS A 47 10.74 6.85 2.32
CA HIS A 47 9.49 7.30 2.98
C HIS A 47 8.87 8.58 2.37
N PRO A 48 8.34 8.52 1.14
CA PRO A 48 7.82 9.69 0.43
C PRO A 48 6.51 10.27 1.00
N THR A 49 6.04 9.80 2.15
CA THR A 49 4.75 10.20 2.75
C THR A 49 4.67 11.70 3.07
N LYS A 50 5.80 12.37 3.29
CA LYS A 50 5.82 13.83 3.44
C LYS A 50 5.42 14.57 2.16
N PHE A 51 5.69 13.98 0.99
CA PHE A 51 5.36 14.57 -0.31
C PHE A 51 3.89 14.38 -0.69
N SER A 52 3.24 13.37 -0.11
CA SER A 52 1.81 13.14 -0.30
C SER A 52 0.92 14.00 0.60
N PHE A 53 1.47 14.59 1.66
CA PHE A 53 0.72 15.40 2.60
C PHE A 53 -0.01 16.57 1.90
N ARG A 54 -1.33 16.65 2.10
CA ARG A 54 -2.24 17.66 1.53
C ARG A 54 -2.28 17.69 -0.01
N ARG A 55 -1.63 16.79 -0.74
CA ARG A 55 -1.62 16.84 -2.21
C ARG A 55 -2.76 16.01 -2.80
N ILE A 56 -3.41 16.56 -3.82
CA ILE A 56 -4.48 15.86 -4.54
C ILE A 56 -3.91 14.82 -5.50
N THR A 57 -2.83 15.15 -6.21
CA THR A 57 -2.26 14.30 -7.24
C THR A 57 -0.76 14.13 -7.04
N ILE A 58 -0.29 12.90 -7.13
CA ILE A 58 1.11 12.52 -6.98
C ILE A 58 1.45 11.57 -8.12
N TYR A 59 2.60 11.78 -8.74
CA TYR A 59 3.15 10.86 -9.73
C TYR A 59 4.36 10.17 -9.14
N HIS A 60 4.37 8.83 -9.11
CA HIS A 60 5.54 8.05 -8.76
C HIS A 60 6.22 7.56 -10.03
N LEU A 61 7.53 7.77 -10.13
CA LEU A 61 8.32 7.20 -11.23
C LEU A 61 8.57 5.71 -10.97
N ASN A 62 8.11 4.85 -11.86
CA ASN A 62 8.40 3.42 -11.84
C ASN A 62 9.77 3.18 -12.48
N ILE A 63 10.68 2.55 -11.74
CA ILE A 63 12.05 2.26 -12.17
C ILE A 63 12.08 1.26 -13.33
N GLU A 64 11.19 0.26 -13.30
CA GLU A 64 11.26 -0.89 -14.21
C GLU A 64 10.89 -0.54 -15.65
N ASN A 65 10.03 0.47 -15.83
CA ASN A 65 9.50 0.82 -17.14
C ASN A 65 9.52 2.33 -17.45
N GLY A 66 10.07 3.15 -16.55
CA GLY A 66 10.14 4.60 -16.69
C GLY A 66 8.79 5.33 -16.69
N LYS A 67 7.67 4.63 -16.43
CA LYS A 67 6.32 5.21 -16.47
C LYS A 67 5.97 5.90 -15.16
N LEU A 68 5.12 6.92 -15.26
CA LEU A 68 4.55 7.61 -14.09
C LEU A 68 3.26 6.92 -13.62
N LEU A 69 3.27 6.43 -12.38
CA LEU A 69 2.07 5.97 -11.69
C LEU A 69 1.36 7.16 -11.05
N LYS A 70 0.14 7.47 -11.50
CA LYS A 70 -0.69 8.54 -10.92
C LYS A 70 -1.44 8.01 -9.69
N LEU A 71 -1.22 8.64 -8.55
CA LEU A 71 -2.01 8.46 -7.34
C LEU A 71 -2.86 9.71 -7.11
N THR A 72 -4.15 9.48 -6.81
CA THR A 72 -5.11 10.55 -6.55
C THR A 72 -5.68 10.42 -5.15
N HIS A 73 -5.79 11.54 -4.45
CA HIS A 73 -6.33 11.61 -3.11
C HIS A 73 -7.84 11.35 -3.12
N SER A 74 -8.27 10.29 -2.43
CA SER A 74 -9.68 9.98 -2.20
C SER A 74 -9.92 9.70 -0.72
N LYS A 75 -10.78 10.49 -0.08
CA LYS A 75 -11.16 10.26 1.33
C LYS A 75 -11.98 8.99 1.49
N MET A 76 -12.90 8.76 0.56
CA MET A 76 -13.77 7.59 0.59
C MET A 76 -12.96 6.29 0.50
N GLU A 77 -12.08 6.18 -0.48
CA GLU A 77 -11.22 4.99 -0.64
C GLU A 77 -10.27 4.82 0.55
N PHE A 78 -9.71 5.92 1.06
CA PHE A 78 -8.85 5.88 2.24
C PHE A 78 -9.55 5.27 3.47
N PHE A 79 -10.74 5.77 3.82
CA PHE A 79 -11.48 5.25 4.98
C PHE A 79 -12.02 3.85 4.74
N LYS A 80 -12.42 3.52 3.51
CA LYS A 80 -12.83 2.16 3.13
C LYS A 80 -11.71 1.16 3.37
N VAL A 81 -10.48 1.48 2.97
CA VAL A 81 -9.31 0.62 3.21
C VAL A 81 -9.04 0.46 4.71
N ILE A 82 -9.10 1.54 5.49
CA ILE A 82 -8.91 1.48 6.96
C ILE A 82 -9.96 0.59 7.61
N ILE A 83 -11.24 0.81 7.31
CA ILE A 83 -12.35 0.07 7.90
C ILE A 83 -12.25 -1.41 7.52
N ASN A 84 -12.05 -1.73 6.24
CA ASN A 84 -11.86 -3.10 5.78
C ASN A 84 -10.63 -3.76 6.44
N GLY A 85 -9.55 -3.01 6.61
CA GLY A 85 -8.36 -3.45 7.32
C GLY A 85 -8.64 -3.78 8.78
N LEU A 86 -9.39 -2.94 9.49
CA LEU A 86 -9.81 -3.20 10.87
C LEU A 86 -10.69 -4.44 10.98
N PHE A 87 -11.73 -4.57 10.14
CA PHE A 87 -12.59 -5.76 10.14
C PHE A 87 -11.79 -7.03 9.84
N THR A 88 -10.86 -6.95 8.89
CA THR A 88 -9.97 -8.07 8.56
C THR A 88 -9.06 -8.42 9.73
N ALA A 89 -8.49 -7.43 10.42
CA ALA A 89 -7.65 -7.65 11.59
C ALA A 89 -8.42 -8.31 12.73
N VAL A 90 -9.63 -7.82 13.04
CA VAL A 90 -10.50 -8.39 14.08
C VAL A 90 -10.90 -9.83 13.74
N LYS A 91 -11.34 -10.07 12.49
CA LYS A 91 -11.69 -11.42 12.02
C LYS A 91 -10.50 -12.38 12.14
N ASN A 92 -9.31 -11.94 11.74
CA ASN A 92 -8.10 -12.74 11.84
C ASN A 92 -7.70 -12.98 13.30
N PHE A 93 -7.86 -11.99 14.19
CA PHE A 93 -7.57 -12.15 15.61
C PHE A 93 -8.41 -13.29 16.23
N TYR A 94 -9.73 -13.29 15.99
CA TYR A 94 -10.59 -14.37 16.49
C TYR A 94 -10.30 -15.73 15.83
N ARG A 95 -10.01 -15.74 14.52
CA ARG A 95 -9.70 -16.98 13.80
C ARG A 95 -8.29 -17.52 14.08
N PHE A 96 -7.39 -16.71 14.63
CA PHE A 96 -5.96 -17.02 14.72
C PHE A 96 -5.68 -18.38 15.38
N LYS A 97 -6.35 -18.67 16.50
CA LYS A 97 -6.17 -19.95 17.22
C LYS A 97 -6.57 -21.15 16.37
N SER A 98 -7.69 -21.06 15.67
CA SER A 98 -8.17 -22.12 14.77
C SER A 98 -7.25 -22.26 13.55
N ALA A 99 -6.90 -21.15 12.90
CA ALA A 99 -5.98 -21.14 11.76
C ALA A 99 -4.60 -21.71 12.12
N LYS A 100 -4.08 -21.42 13.32
CA LYS A 100 -2.82 -22.01 13.82
C LYS A 100 -2.92 -23.54 13.96
N LYS A 101 -4.04 -24.05 14.48
CA LYS A 101 -4.29 -25.50 14.61
C LYS A 101 -4.41 -26.17 13.24
N GLU A 102 -5.18 -25.59 12.34
CA GLU A 102 -5.35 -26.04 10.96
C GLU A 102 -3.99 -26.09 10.23
N MET A 103 -3.18 -25.03 10.34
CA MET A 103 -1.84 -24.98 9.78
C MET A 103 -0.95 -26.09 10.33
N LYS A 104 -0.91 -26.29 11.66
CA LYS A 104 -0.13 -27.36 12.29
C LYS A 104 -0.56 -28.75 11.79
N ASN A 105 -1.86 -28.99 11.66
CA ASN A 105 -2.39 -30.28 11.20
C ASN A 105 -2.12 -30.52 9.71
N SER A 106 -2.19 -29.47 8.89
CA SER A 106 -1.93 -29.55 7.46
C SER A 106 -0.43 -29.59 7.12
N LEU A 107 0.45 -29.20 8.06
CA LEU A 107 1.89 -29.07 7.83
C LEU A 107 2.54 -30.33 7.24
N PRO A 108 2.32 -31.56 7.77
CA PRO A 108 2.95 -32.76 7.23
C PRO A 108 2.59 -33.01 5.76
N TYR A 109 1.35 -32.70 5.38
CA TYR A 109 0.91 -32.81 4.00
C TYR A 109 1.53 -31.70 3.13
N LEU A 110 1.45 -30.44 3.56
CA LEU A 110 1.99 -29.28 2.82
C LEU A 110 3.51 -29.36 2.61
N THR A 111 4.25 -30.05 3.48
CA THR A 111 5.68 -30.29 3.34
C THR A 111 6.01 -31.62 2.68
N SER A 112 5.01 -32.45 2.33
CA SER A 112 5.25 -33.75 1.73
C SER A 112 5.73 -33.65 0.28
N LYS A 113 6.52 -34.63 -0.14
CA LYS A 113 6.92 -34.81 -1.55
C LYS A 113 5.69 -34.90 -2.46
N LEU A 114 4.64 -35.57 -2.00
CA LEU A 114 3.38 -35.75 -2.74
C LEU A 114 2.69 -34.41 -3.05
N PHE A 115 2.62 -33.50 -2.07
CA PHE A 115 2.02 -32.17 -2.26
C PHE A 115 2.79 -31.36 -3.31
N TRP A 116 4.12 -31.29 -3.18
CA TRP A 116 4.95 -30.52 -4.13
C TRP A 116 5.00 -31.14 -5.52
N TYR A 117 5.02 -32.47 -5.62
CA TYR A 117 4.87 -33.18 -6.89
C TYR A 117 3.56 -32.79 -7.57
N LYS A 118 2.43 -32.82 -6.85
CA LYS A 118 1.14 -32.37 -7.39
C LYS A 118 1.11 -30.89 -7.74
N LYS A 119 1.77 -30.02 -6.96
CA LYS A 119 1.75 -28.57 -7.20
C LYS A 119 2.50 -28.17 -8.48
N PHE A 120 3.61 -28.83 -8.77
CA PHE A 120 4.49 -28.46 -9.87
C PHE A 120 4.35 -29.36 -11.11
N ASN A 121 3.88 -30.60 -10.96
CA ASN A 121 3.72 -31.53 -12.09
C ASN A 121 2.28 -31.65 -12.60
N LYS A 122 1.35 -30.80 -12.13
CA LYS A 122 -0.04 -30.74 -12.66
C LYS A 122 -0.15 -30.22 -14.12
N LYS A 123 0.95 -30.18 -14.87
CA LYS A 123 1.07 -29.61 -16.22
C LYS A 123 1.50 -30.66 -17.26
N SER A 124 1.03 -31.90 -17.14
CA SER A 124 1.26 -32.92 -18.18
C SER A 124 0.03 -33.72 -18.61
N GLU A 125 -1.19 -33.38 -18.17
CA GLU A 125 -2.40 -34.15 -18.54
C GLU A 125 -3.47 -33.34 -19.31
N ASP A 126 -3.36 -32.01 -19.40
CA ASP A 126 -4.34 -31.17 -20.14
C ASP A 126 -3.82 -30.69 -21.52
N LYS A 127 -3.09 -31.54 -22.24
CA LYS A 127 -2.76 -31.33 -23.66
C LYS A 127 -2.80 -32.64 -24.44
N TYR A 128 -4.00 -33.07 -24.82
CA TYR A 128 -4.25 -33.81 -26.05
C TYR A 128 -5.55 -33.29 -26.67
#